data_AF-A0A9P3BNR2-F1
#
_entry.id   AF-A0A9P3BNR2-F1
#
_cell.length_a   1.000
_cell.length_b   1.000
_cell.length_c   1.000
_cell.angle_alpha   90.00
_cell.angle_beta   90.00
_cell.angle_gamma   90.00
#
_symmetry.space_group_name_H-M   'P 1'
#
loop_
_entity.id
_entity.type
_entity.pdbx_description
1 polymer ?
#
loop_
_entity_poly.entity_id
_entity_poly.type
_entity_poly.pdbx_seq_one_letter_code
_entity_poly.pdbx_strand_id
1 'polypeptide(L)'
;MTSLLGSNNDVSQLGTALLRISPLVISSASLMFSWSQDISLGAFLHPSLRNDAAHPSGRILPRYLPAFMSPGIWGIGLTYPPATVLCVINGLSRQSGEARNLYFAGALFSIAHFCWGPTMFAILGRIGDVKTAGVRNEDALQEWLPKHRARTLLVNVPAFLCILAATLVTVTEGLS
;
A
#
# COMPACT_ATOMS: atom_id res chain seq x y z
N MET A 1 5.77 -36.95 -31.03
CA MET A 1 5.34 -36.32 -29.78
C MET A 1 6.36 -35.24 -29.44
N THR A 2 6.07 -34.02 -29.86
CA THR A 2 6.86 -32.80 -29.63
C THR A 2 6.70 -32.39 -28.16
N SER A 3 7.81 -32.12 -27.48
CA SER A 3 7.83 -31.68 -26.07
C SER A 3 6.99 -30.42 -25.91
N LEU A 4 5.85 -30.55 -25.21
CA LEU A 4 4.97 -29.44 -24.82
C LEU A 4 5.46 -28.69 -23.57
N LEU A 5 6.65 -29.06 -23.06
CA LEU A 5 7.29 -28.41 -21.94
C LEU A 5 8.53 -27.69 -22.49
N GLY A 6 8.54 -26.37 -22.37
CA GLY A 6 9.68 -25.51 -22.72
C GLY A 6 10.97 -26.00 -22.06
N SER A 7 12.10 -25.65 -22.67
CA SER A 7 13.43 -25.98 -22.14
C SER A 7 13.55 -25.52 -20.68
N ASN A 8 14.41 -26.17 -19.87
CA ASN A 8 14.73 -25.70 -18.51
C ASN A 8 15.15 -24.21 -18.47
N ASN A 9 15.68 -23.71 -19.58
CA ASN A 9 16.01 -22.30 -19.77
C ASN A 9 14.77 -21.40 -19.78
N ASP A 10 13.67 -21.83 -20.40
CA ASP A 10 12.42 -21.06 -20.52
C ASP A 10 11.75 -20.90 -19.14
N VAL A 11 11.79 -21.96 -18.32
CA VAL A 11 11.26 -21.94 -16.94
C VAL A 11 12.07 -21.01 -16.05
N SER A 12 13.40 -21.04 -16.16
CA SER A 12 14.30 -20.17 -15.39
C SER A 12 14.12 -18.69 -15.76
N GLN A 13 13.99 -18.39 -17.05
CA GLN A 13 13.71 -17.03 -17.55
C GLN A 13 12.35 -16.53 -17.07
N LEU A 14 11.31 -17.37 -17.12
CA LEU A 14 9.99 -17.01 -16.59
C LEU A 14 10.04 -16.72 -15.09
N GLY A 15 10.70 -17.58 -14.30
CA GLY A 15 10.85 -17.36 -12.86
C GLY A 15 11.55 -16.05 -12.53
N THR A 16 12.58 -15.70 -13.30
CA THR A 16 13.33 -14.45 -13.16
C THR A 16 12.48 -13.23 -13.52
N ALA A 17 11.71 -13.30 -14.61
CA ALA A 17 10.79 -12.24 -15.00
C ALA A 17 9.70 -12.00 -13.94
N LEU A 18 9.11 -13.08 -13.41
CA LEU A 18 8.12 -13.00 -12.33
C LEU A 18 8.73 -12.35 -11.08
N LEU A 19 9.95 -12.75 -10.69
CA LEU A 19 10.64 -12.18 -9.54
C LEU A 19 10.86 -10.66 -9.69
N ARG A 20 11.24 -10.20 -10.89
CA ARG A 20 11.51 -8.78 -11.19
C ARG A 20 10.26 -7.90 -11.26
N ILE A 21 9.13 -8.46 -11.69
CA ILE A 21 7.85 -7.75 -11.82
C ILE A 21 7.02 -7.79 -10.53
N SER A 22 7.17 -8.82 -9.71
CA SER A 22 6.37 -9.01 -8.48
C SER A 22 6.37 -7.79 -7.53
N PRO A 23 7.49 -7.07 -7.28
CA PRO A 23 7.48 -5.84 -6.50
C PRO A 23 6.47 -4.80 -7.00
N LEU A 24 6.38 -4.60 -8.32
CA LEU A 24 5.49 -3.62 -8.93
C LEU A 24 4.03 -3.99 -8.73
N VAL A 25 3.68 -5.26 -8.94
CA VAL A 25 2.31 -5.75 -8.75
C VAL A 25 1.87 -5.55 -7.31
N ILE A 26 2.72 -5.95 -6.35
CA ILE A 26 2.42 -5.87 -4.93
C ILE A 26 2.37 -4.41 -4.45
N SER A 27 3.29 -3.56 -4.92
CA SER A 27 3.29 -2.12 -4.60
C SER A 27 2.09 -1.39 -5.20
N SER A 28 1.61 -1.80 -6.38
CA SER A 28 0.37 -1.28 -6.97
C SER A 28 -0.83 -1.61 -6.08
N ALA A 29 -0.90 -2.85 -5.57
CA ALA A 29 -1.97 -3.26 -4.67
C ALA A 29 -1.96 -2.47 -3.35
N SER A 30 -0.80 -2.21 -2.76
CA SER A 30 -0.72 -1.40 -1.53
C SER A 30 -1.08 0.07 -1.77
N LEU A 31 -0.71 0.63 -2.92
CA LEU A 31 -1.09 1.99 -3.31
C LEU A 31 -2.60 2.11 -3.54
N MET A 32 -3.21 1.14 -4.22
CA MET A 32 -4.67 1.08 -4.42
C MET A 32 -5.43 0.86 -3.12
N PHE A 33 -4.91 0.05 -2.22
CA PHE A 33 -5.48 -0.06 -0.88
C PHE A 33 -5.47 1.30 -0.17
N SER A 34 -4.33 2.00 -0.16
CA SER A 34 -4.24 3.34 0.44
C SER A 34 -5.21 4.34 -0.20
N TRP A 35 -5.32 4.36 -1.53
CA TRP A 35 -6.27 5.22 -2.24
C TRP A 35 -7.73 4.92 -1.84
N SER A 36 -8.07 3.63 -1.75
CA SER A 36 -9.40 3.16 -1.37
C SER A 36 -9.76 3.54 0.07
N GLN A 37 -8.79 3.49 0.99
CA GLN A 37 -8.96 3.97 2.36
C GLN A 37 -9.30 5.47 2.39
N ASP A 38 -8.62 6.29 1.58
CA ASP A 38 -8.87 7.73 1.55
C ASP A 38 -10.28 8.08 1.09
N ILE A 39 -10.73 7.45 0.00
CA ILE A 39 -12.08 7.65 -0.55
C ILE A 39 -13.14 7.15 0.43
N SER A 40 -12.99 5.91 0.91
CA SER A 40 -14.02 5.25 1.72
C SER A 40 -14.23 5.95 3.05
N LEU A 41 -13.13 6.33 3.72
CA LEU A 41 -13.20 7.06 4.98
C LEU A 41 -13.50 8.55 4.76
N GLY A 42 -12.96 9.15 3.70
CA GLY A 42 -13.25 10.54 3.32
C GLY A 42 -14.73 10.81 3.09
N ALA A 43 -15.48 9.83 2.58
CA ALA A 43 -16.92 9.94 2.37
C ALA A 43 -17.68 10.31 3.66
N PHE A 44 -17.26 9.82 4.82
CA PHE A 44 -17.90 10.15 6.11
C PHE A 44 -17.79 11.63 6.48
N LEU A 45 -16.83 12.36 5.92
CA LEU A 45 -16.66 13.80 6.14
C LEU A 45 -17.30 14.66 5.05
N HIS A 46 -17.98 14.06 4.08
CA HIS A 46 -18.66 14.82 3.03
C HIS A 46 -19.74 15.73 3.66
N PRO A 47 -19.85 17.01 3.26
CA PRO A 47 -20.79 17.96 3.88
C PRO A 47 -22.24 17.49 3.88
N SER A 48 -22.68 16.75 2.86
CA SER A 48 -24.04 16.20 2.79
C SER A 48 -24.34 15.13 3.84
N LEU A 49 -23.32 14.49 4.41
CA LEU A 49 -23.48 13.49 5.47
C LEU A 49 -23.21 14.13 6.85
N ARG A 50 -22.13 14.92 6.94
CA ARG A 50 -21.65 15.49 8.20
C ARG A 50 -22.53 16.62 8.74
N ASN A 51 -23.13 17.44 7.85
CA ASN A 51 -23.95 18.57 8.28
C ASN A 51 -25.42 18.19 8.53
N ASP A 52 -25.82 16.96 8.20
CA ASP A 52 -27.13 16.43 8.51
C ASP A 52 -27.07 15.68 9.85
N ALA A 53 -27.55 16.32 10.93
CA ALA A 53 -27.58 15.74 12.26
C ALA A 53 -28.46 14.47 12.38
N ALA A 54 -29.38 14.26 11.42
CA ALA A 54 -30.19 13.04 11.36
C ALA A 54 -29.48 11.89 10.62
N HIS A 55 -28.40 12.17 9.89
CA HIS A 55 -27.69 11.17 9.10
C HIS A 55 -26.92 10.19 10.01
N PRO A 56 -26.98 8.87 9.76
CA PRO A 56 -26.40 7.88 10.67
C PRO A 56 -24.88 7.70 10.53
N SER A 57 -24.21 8.38 9.59
CA SER A 57 -22.77 8.21 9.27
C SER A 57 -21.88 8.29 10.51
N GLY A 58 -21.99 9.36 11.31
CA GLY A 58 -21.17 9.55 12.51
C GLY A 58 -21.41 8.48 13.59
N ARG A 59 -22.62 7.90 13.64
CA ARG A 59 -22.97 6.82 14.57
C ARG A 59 -22.49 5.45 14.10
N ILE A 60 -22.42 5.24 12.79
CA ILE A 60 -21.97 3.97 12.19
C ILE A 60 -20.44 3.91 12.14
N LEU A 61 -19.75 5.06 11.97
CA LEU A 61 -18.30 5.14 11.81
C LEU A 61 -17.49 4.31 12.83
N PRO A 62 -17.79 4.33 14.15
CA PRO A 62 -17.03 3.53 15.13
C PRO A 62 -17.15 2.02 14.95
N ARG A 63 -18.21 1.54 14.29
CA ARG A 63 -18.41 0.12 13.95
C ARG A 63 -17.88 -0.21 12.55
N TYR A 64 -18.06 0.71 11.61
CA TYR A 64 -17.55 0.58 10.25
C TYR A 64 -16.03 0.50 10.24
N LEU A 65 -15.34 1.36 11.00
CA LEU A 65 -13.90 1.45 10.95
C LEU A 65 -13.21 0.12 11.36
N PRO A 66 -13.53 -0.52 12.50
CA PRO A 66 -12.95 -1.82 12.83
C PRO A 66 -13.28 -2.91 11.81
N ALA A 67 -14.51 -2.92 11.28
CA ALA A 67 -14.93 -3.89 10.27
C ALA A 67 -14.14 -3.74 8.95
N PHE A 68 -13.83 -2.50 8.56
CA PHE A 68 -13.04 -2.18 7.37
C PHE A 68 -11.53 -2.40 7.60
N MET A 69 -11.00 -1.96 8.75
CA MET A 69 -9.57 -1.98 9.03
C MET A 69 -9.04 -3.34 9.46
N SER A 70 -9.86 -4.20 10.06
CA SER A 70 -9.39 -5.51 10.55
C SER A 70 -8.92 -6.42 9.40
N PRO A 71 -9.67 -6.58 8.29
CA PRO A 71 -9.13 -7.22 7.08
C PRO A 71 -8.02 -6.39 6.43
N GLY A 72 -8.10 -5.06 6.51
CA GLY A 72 -7.12 -4.14 5.96
C GLY A 72 -5.70 -4.34 6.49
N ILE A 73 -5.53 -4.77 7.75
CA ILE A 73 -4.23 -5.10 8.33
C ILE A 73 -3.55 -6.24 7.56
N TRP A 74 -4.32 -7.25 7.11
CA TRP A 74 -3.79 -8.31 6.25
C TRP A 74 -3.38 -7.75 4.88
N GLY A 75 -4.14 -6.82 4.32
CA GLY A 75 -3.75 -6.11 3.10
C GLY A 75 -2.39 -5.42 3.23
N ILE A 76 -2.13 -4.76 4.36
CA ILE A 76 -0.82 -4.15 4.65
C ILE A 76 0.28 -5.21 4.81
N GLY A 77 0.03 -6.24 5.62
CA GLY A 77 0.99 -7.30 5.91
C GLY A 77 1.36 -8.17 4.71
N LEU A 78 0.43 -8.36 3.77
CA LEU A 78 0.63 -9.13 2.54
C LEU A 78 1.22 -8.30 1.39
N THR A 79 1.35 -6.98 1.56
CA THR A 79 1.88 -6.12 0.50
C THR A 79 3.21 -5.48 0.85
N TYR A 80 3.32 -4.72 1.94
CA TYR A 80 4.55 -3.97 2.23
C TYR A 80 5.77 -4.87 2.53
N PRO A 81 5.70 -5.85 3.47
CA PRO A 81 6.85 -6.72 3.73
C PRO A 81 7.27 -7.55 2.50
N PRO A 82 6.34 -8.22 1.76
CA PRO A 82 6.72 -8.94 0.55
C PRO A 82 7.32 -8.02 -0.53
N ALA A 83 6.75 -6.84 -0.78
CA ALA A 83 7.31 -5.88 -1.73
C ALA A 83 8.74 -5.46 -1.33
N THR A 84 8.97 -5.18 -0.04
CA THR A 84 10.31 -4.85 0.49
C THR A 84 11.29 -5.99 0.25
N VAL A 85 10.93 -7.23 0.63
CA VAL A 85 11.79 -8.41 0.46
C VAL A 85 12.14 -8.62 -1.02
N LEU A 86 11.14 -8.55 -1.90
CA LEU A 86 11.36 -8.73 -3.33
C LEU A 86 12.19 -7.59 -3.94
N CYS A 87 12.03 -6.35 -3.49
CA CYS A 87 12.91 -5.25 -3.88
C CYS A 87 14.35 -5.51 -3.46
N VAL A 88 14.58 -5.97 -2.22
CA VAL A 88 15.94 -6.30 -1.74
C VAL A 88 16.54 -7.45 -2.55
N ILE A 89 15.79 -8.52 -2.82
CA ILE A 89 16.25 -9.65 -3.64
C ILE A 89 16.64 -9.18 -5.05
N ASN A 90 15.79 -8.37 -5.71
CA ASN A 90 16.10 -7.84 -7.04
C ASN A 90 17.29 -6.88 -7.02
N GLY A 91 17.41 -6.03 -6.00
CA GLY A 91 18.56 -5.13 -5.84
C GLY A 91 19.89 -5.86 -5.57
N LEU A 92 19.85 -7.02 -4.91
CA LEU A 92 21.03 -7.87 -4.71
C LEU A 92 21.36 -8.77 -5.91
N SER A 93 20.44 -8.87 -6.88
CA SER A 93 20.64 -9.66 -8.09
C SER A 93 21.57 -8.94 -9.08
N ARG A 94 22.06 -9.64 -10.11
CA ARG A 94 22.87 -9.04 -11.19
C ARG A 94 22.00 -8.13 -12.07
N GLN A 95 21.80 -6.90 -11.64
CA GLN A 95 21.09 -5.82 -12.35
C GLN A 95 22.05 -4.67 -12.68
N SER A 96 21.64 -3.73 -13.53
CA SER A 96 22.33 -2.45 -13.64
C SER A 96 22.38 -1.70 -12.31
N GLY A 97 23.35 -0.78 -12.19
CA GLY A 97 23.49 0.04 -10.99
C GLY A 97 22.25 0.89 -10.74
N GLU A 98 21.62 1.36 -11.81
CA GLU A 98 20.40 2.15 -11.85
C GLU A 98 19.20 1.36 -11.31
N ALA A 99 18.90 0.18 -11.89
CA ALA A 99 17.80 -0.67 -11.44
C ALA A 99 17.98 -1.09 -9.97
N ARG A 100 19.20 -1.45 -9.58
CA ARG A 100 19.55 -1.78 -8.20
C ARG A 100 19.20 -0.64 -7.23
N ASN A 101 19.66 0.57 -7.52
CA ASN A 101 19.46 1.71 -6.63
C ASN A 101 17.96 2.05 -6.50
N LEU A 102 17.21 1.93 -7.59
CA LEU A 102 15.75 2.15 -7.60
C LEU A 102 15.01 1.09 -6.78
N TYR A 103 15.38 -0.19 -6.88
CA TYR A 103 14.81 -1.23 -6.02
C TYR A 103 15.09 -0.98 -4.53
N PHE A 104 16.32 -0.60 -4.16
CA PHE A 104 16.62 -0.27 -2.76
C PHE A 104 15.91 0.98 -2.27
N ALA A 105 15.76 2.01 -3.10
CA ALA A 105 14.96 3.18 -2.76
C ALA A 105 13.49 2.81 -2.53
N GLY A 106 12.92 1.96 -3.41
CA GLY A 106 11.58 1.41 -3.25
C GLY A 106 11.41 0.64 -1.92
N ALA A 107 12.38 -0.21 -1.58
CA ALA A 107 12.40 -0.93 -0.30
C ALA A 107 12.45 0.03 0.90
N LEU A 108 13.30 1.07 0.83
CA LEU A 108 13.44 2.07 1.89
C LEU A 108 12.11 2.81 2.14
N PHE A 109 11.45 3.28 1.08
CA PHE A 109 10.14 3.92 1.23
C PHE A 109 9.08 2.93 1.74
N SER A 110 9.07 1.68 1.25
CA SER A 110 8.17 0.65 1.77
C SER A 110 8.34 0.42 3.28
N ILE A 111 9.59 0.45 3.79
CA ILE A 111 9.87 0.38 5.24
C ILE A 111 9.39 1.64 5.97
N ALA A 112 9.65 2.83 5.40
CA ALA A 112 9.24 4.10 5.98
C ALA A 112 7.72 4.21 6.19
N HIS A 113 6.90 3.40 5.50
CA HIS A 113 5.47 3.31 5.73
C HIS A 113 5.15 3.04 7.22
N PHE A 114 5.91 2.13 7.83
CA PHE A 114 5.68 1.67 9.19
C PHE A 114 6.02 2.72 10.25
N CYS A 115 6.83 3.73 9.93
CA CYS A 115 7.12 4.85 10.83
C CYS A 115 5.87 5.66 11.19
N TRP A 116 4.83 5.63 10.34
CA TRP A 116 3.56 6.31 10.60
C TRP A 116 2.62 5.48 11.48
N GLY A 117 2.86 4.17 11.61
CA GLY A 117 1.99 3.21 12.29
C GLY A 117 1.51 3.66 13.67
N PRO A 118 2.41 3.98 14.63
CA PRO A 118 2.01 4.33 16.00
C PRO A 118 1.03 5.50 16.06
N THR A 119 1.30 6.57 15.31
CA THR A 119 0.42 7.75 15.26
C THR A 119 -0.93 7.40 14.63
N MET A 120 -0.90 6.65 13.52
CA MET A 120 -2.12 6.29 12.80
C MET A 120 -3.03 5.38 13.63
N PHE A 121 -2.49 4.37 14.31
CA PHE A 121 -3.26 3.47 15.17
C PHE A 121 -3.84 4.19 16.39
N ALA A 122 -3.12 5.14 16.98
CA ALA A 122 -3.63 5.92 18.10
C ALA A 122 -4.88 6.74 17.72
N ILE A 123 -4.89 7.34 16.52
CA ILE A 123 -6.06 8.08 16.03
C ILE A 123 -7.20 7.13 15.63
N LEU A 124 -6.89 6.01 14.96
CA LEU A 124 -7.90 4.99 14.61
C LEU A 124 -8.61 4.44 15.85
N GLY A 125 -7.89 4.27 16.96
CA GLY A 125 -8.49 3.87 18.25
C GLY A 125 -9.53 4.87 18.75
N ARG A 126 -9.31 6.18 18.56
CA ARG A 126 -10.30 7.21 18.89
C ARG A 126 -11.49 7.19 17.96
N ILE A 127 -11.27 6.97 16.65
CA ILE A 127 -12.37 6.86 15.68
C ILE A 127 -13.24 5.62 15.97
N GLY A 128 -12.63 4.51 16.37
CA GLY A 128 -13.33 3.25 16.68
C GLY A 128 -14.02 3.21 18.06
N ASP A 129 -13.86 4.24 18.90
CA ASP A 129 -14.45 4.24 20.24
C ASP A 129 -15.97 4.51 20.19
N VAL A 130 -16.73 3.45 20.45
CA VAL A 130 -18.20 3.48 20.48
C VAL A 130 -18.76 4.41 21.58
N LYS A 131 -17.98 4.71 22.64
CA LYS A 131 -18.42 5.61 23.72
C LYS A 131 -18.42 7.07 23.32
N THR A 132 -17.72 7.41 22.23
CA THR A 132 -17.60 8.78 21.73
C THR A 132 -18.32 9.01 20.40
N ALA A 133 -19.20 8.07 20.01
CA ALA A 133 -19.97 8.04 18.75
C ALA A 133 -20.48 9.41 18.27
N GLY A 134 -20.34 9.70 16.98
CA GLY A 134 -20.77 10.95 16.34
C GLY A 134 -19.62 11.93 16.14
N VAL A 135 -19.84 13.19 16.53
CA VAL A 135 -18.94 14.33 16.23
C VAL A 135 -17.48 14.06 16.61
N ARG A 136 -17.23 13.45 17.78
CA ARG A 136 -15.85 13.21 18.25
C ARG A 136 -15.09 12.20 17.39
N ASN A 137 -15.76 11.19 16.82
CA ASN A 137 -15.09 10.23 15.92
C ASN A 137 -14.87 10.85 14.53
N GLU A 138 -15.80 11.68 14.06
CA GLU A 138 -15.65 12.43 12.80
C GLU A 138 -14.51 13.45 12.90
N ASP A 139 -14.33 14.12 14.04
CA ASP A 139 -13.20 15.00 14.29
C ASP A 139 -11.86 14.23 14.30
N ALA A 140 -11.83 13.05 14.95
CA ALA A 140 -10.65 12.19 14.91
C ALA A 140 -10.35 11.70 13.49
N LEU A 141 -11.38 11.45 12.67
CA LEU A 141 -11.23 11.09 11.27
C LEU A 141 -10.71 12.27 10.42
N GLN A 142 -11.16 13.50 10.73
CA GLN A 142 -10.65 14.73 10.11
C GLN A 142 -9.18 14.98 10.43
N GLU A 143 -8.70 14.53 11.60
CA GLU A 143 -7.29 14.53 11.95
C GLU A 143 -6.49 13.43 11.22
N TRP A 144 -7.10 12.24 11.07
CA TRP A 144 -6.46 11.07 10.46
C TRP A 144 -6.20 11.23 8.97
N LEU A 145 -7.19 11.70 8.21
CA LEU A 145 -7.14 11.75 6.73
C LEU A 145 -5.97 12.58 6.18
N PRO A 146 -5.67 13.79 6.66
CA PRO A 146 -4.51 14.54 6.19
C PRO A 146 -3.17 13.81 6.44
N LYS A 147 -3.03 13.12 7.58
CA LYS A 147 -1.84 12.33 7.90
C LYS A 147 -1.74 11.09 7.02
N HIS A 148 -2.86 10.43 6.78
CA HIS A 148 -2.97 9.33 5.82
C HIS A 148 -2.49 9.76 4.43
N ARG A 149 -3.02 10.88 3.90
CA ARG A 149 -2.65 11.45 2.60
C ARG A 149 -1.17 11.82 2.54
N ALA A 150 -0.66 12.47 3.58
CA ALA A 150 0.76 12.81 3.67
C ALA A 150 1.64 11.56 3.59
N ARG A 151 1.32 10.50 4.35
CA ARG A 151 2.02 9.21 4.24
C ARG A 151 1.92 8.64 2.82
N THR A 152 0.74 8.65 2.21
CA THR A 152 0.56 8.13 0.85
C THR A 152 1.44 8.88 -0.15
N LEU A 153 1.48 10.21 -0.08
CA LEU A 153 2.25 11.04 -1.00
C LEU A 153 3.76 11.03 -0.74
N LEU A 154 4.19 10.97 0.51
CA LEU A 154 5.60 11.03 0.89
C LEU A 154 6.29 9.68 0.90
N VAL A 155 5.52 8.58 0.94
CA VAL A 155 6.06 7.25 1.14
C VAL A 155 5.53 6.26 0.12
N ASN A 156 4.21 6.07 0.03
CA ASN A 156 3.64 5.03 -0.82
C ASN A 156 3.81 5.33 -2.32
N VAL A 157 3.58 6.58 -2.74
CA VAL A 157 3.77 7.03 -4.12
C VAL A 157 5.24 6.98 -4.52
N PRO A 158 6.20 7.53 -3.75
CA PRO A 158 7.62 7.38 -4.03
C PRO A 158 8.09 5.93 -4.10
N ALA A 159 7.64 5.06 -3.19
CA ALA A 159 7.94 3.63 -3.25
C ALA A 159 7.49 3.03 -4.60
N PHE A 160 6.23 3.25 -4.97
CA PHE A 160 5.67 2.78 -6.23
C PHE A 160 6.44 3.31 -7.45
N LEU A 161 6.77 4.61 -7.48
CA LEU A 161 7.48 5.21 -8.60
C LEU A 161 8.91 4.67 -8.75
N CYS A 162 9.63 4.49 -7.64
CA CYS A 162 10.95 3.87 -7.66
C CYS A 162 10.88 2.43 -8.19
N ILE A 163 9.91 1.64 -7.72
CA ILE A 163 9.72 0.25 -8.14
C ILE A 163 9.30 0.18 -9.61
N LEU A 164 8.37 1.04 -10.06
CA LEU A 164 7.97 1.13 -11.45
C LEU A 164 9.16 1.46 -12.35
N ALA A 165 9.96 2.47 -11.98
CA ALA A 165 11.15 2.83 -12.73
C ALA A 165 12.16 1.67 -12.77
N ALA A 166 12.39 0.98 -11.64
CA ALA A 166 13.27 -0.19 -11.60
C ALA A 166 12.79 -1.29 -12.55
N THR A 167 11.48 -1.59 -12.54
CA THR A 167 10.88 -2.57 -13.45
C THR A 167 11.02 -2.13 -14.91
N LEU A 168 10.80 -0.86 -15.24
CA LEU A 168 10.95 -0.36 -16.61
C LEU A 168 12.40 -0.48 -17.10
N VAL A 169 13.38 -0.09 -16.28
CA VAL A 169 14.81 -0.26 -16.59
C VAL A 169 15.12 -1.74 -16.84
N THR A 170 14.66 -2.60 -15.93
CA THR A 170 14.87 -4.05 -16.03
C THR A 170 14.21 -4.65 -17.29
N VAL A 171 13.04 -4.15 -17.68
CA VAL A 171 12.36 -4.56 -18.93
C VAL A 171 13.18 -4.14 -20.14
N THR A 172 13.72 -2.92 -20.16
CA THR A 172 14.53 -2.43 -21.29
C THR A 172 15.87 -3.14 -21.41
N GLU A 173 16.45 -3.59 -20.30
CA GLU A 173 17.71 -4.34 -20.26
C GLU A 173 17.53 -5.84 -20.54
N GLY A 174 16.29 -6.32 -20.50
CA GLY A 174 15.94 -7.74 -20.57
C GLY A 174 15.53 -8.28 -19.21
N LEU A 175 14.32 -8.84 -19.12
CA LEU A 175 13.77 -9.43 -17.89
C LEU A 175 14.48 -10.72 -17.45
N SER A 176 15.27 -11.33 -18.32
CA SER A 176 16.05 -12.55 -18.08
C SER A 176 17.47 -12.26 -17.61
#